data_AF-A0A9D5SQ57-F1
#
_entry.id   AF-A0A9D5SQ57-F1
#
_cell.length_a   1.000
_cell.length_b   1.000
_cell.length_c   1.000
_cell.angle_alpha   90.00
_cell.angle_beta   90.00
_cell.angle_gamma   90.00
#
_symmetry.space_group_name_H-M   'P 1'
#
loop_
_entity.id
_entity.type
_entity.pdbx_description
1 polymer ?
#
loop_
_entity_poly.entity_id
_entity_poly.type
_entity_poly.pdbx_seq_one_letter_code
_entity_poly.pdbx_strand_id
1 'polypeptide(L)'
;MLVLFKHNAKKYAYDTVCGSLSVLTLLEYRMLEAIHPPMEPLCPTALRYELAKYDSSDVEENYEALYEKAANGVIFVADDGTLRVPDTDEDTARAAVFAAAERLTAPVRILGERVSLAKEILAPKGLIAE
;
A
#
# COMPACT_ATOMS: atom_id res chain seq x y z
N MET A 1 -0.34 -0.23 -8.13
CA MET A 1 -1.32 -0.97 -7.31
C MET A 1 -1.09 -0.61 -5.86
N LEU A 2 -2.14 -0.29 -5.10
CA LEU A 2 -2.02 0.01 -3.67
C LEU A 2 -2.25 -1.25 -2.82
N VAL A 3 -1.37 -1.51 -1.87
CA VAL A 3 -1.41 -2.66 -0.96
C VAL A 3 -1.47 -2.17 0.48
N LEU A 4 -2.50 -2.63 1.20
CA LEU A 4 -2.65 -2.37 2.63
C LEU A 4 -2.18 -3.58 3.42
N PHE A 5 -1.32 -3.36 4.41
CA PHE A 5 -0.84 -4.42 5.30
C PHE A 5 -0.53 -3.88 6.70
N LYS A 6 -0.34 -4.81 7.64
CA LYS A 6 0.02 -4.52 9.02
C LYS A 6 1.36 -5.18 9.33
N HIS A 7 2.26 -4.44 9.96
CA HIS A 7 3.58 -4.94 10.35
C HIS A 7 4.06 -4.22 11.61
N ASN A 8 4.63 -4.95 12.57
CA ASN A 8 5.12 -4.38 13.84
C ASN A 8 4.12 -3.41 14.53
N ALA A 9 2.85 -3.83 14.64
CA ALA A 9 1.70 -3.06 15.17
C ALA A 9 1.33 -1.77 14.41
N LYS A 10 2.06 -1.43 13.35
CA LYS A 10 1.77 -0.30 12.46
C LYS A 10 0.96 -0.78 11.25
N LYS A 11 0.35 0.20 10.58
CA LYS A 11 -0.47 0.01 9.38
C LYS A 11 0.19 0.76 8.24
N TYR A 12 0.17 0.18 7.06
CA TYR A 12 0.89 0.71 5.92
C TYR A 12 0.02 0.70 4.66
N ALA A 13 0.22 1.73 3.84
CA ALA A 13 -0.11 1.73 2.43
C ALA A 13 1.20 1.67 1.65
N TYR A 14 1.31 0.67 0.78
CA TYR A 14 2.43 0.51 -0.13
C TYR A 14 1.92 0.61 -1.57
N ASP A 15 2.36 1.62 -2.30
CA ASP A 15 2.11 1.69 -3.73
C ASP A 15 3.23 0.98 -4.49
N THR A 16 2.89 -0.16 -5.08
CA THR A 16 3.84 -1.01 -5.78
C THR A 16 4.50 -0.33 -6.97
N VAL A 17 3.80 0.63 -7.57
CA VAL A 17 4.25 1.29 -8.79
C VAL A 17 5.27 2.34 -8.42
N CYS A 18 4.97 3.33 -7.58
CA CYS A 18 6.00 4.32 -7.26
C CYS A 18 7.00 3.85 -6.19
N GLY A 19 6.74 2.73 -5.51
CA GLY A 19 7.56 2.24 -4.40
C GLY A 19 7.31 2.99 -3.09
N SER A 20 6.32 3.87 -3.06
CA SER A 20 5.99 4.69 -1.89
C SER A 20 5.43 3.83 -0.77
N LEU A 21 5.97 4.02 0.44
CA LEU A 21 5.47 3.40 1.65
C LEU A 21 5.04 4.48 2.64
N SER A 22 3.75 4.49 2.96
CA SER A 22 3.16 5.42 3.92
C SER A 22 2.72 4.67 5.17
N VAL A 23 3.13 5.16 6.35
CA VAL A 23 2.55 4.74 7.63
C VAL A 23 1.18 5.38 7.76
N LEU A 24 0.19 4.60 8.20
CA LEU A 24 -1.19 5.03 8.31
C LEU A 24 -1.68 5.07 9.75
N THR A 25 -2.55 6.02 10.04
CA THR A 25 -3.41 5.98 11.23
C THR A 25 -4.41 4.82 11.11
N LEU A 26 -5.11 4.51 12.22
CA LEU A 26 -6.22 3.55 12.15
C LEU A 26 -7.32 4.03 11.20
N LEU A 27 -7.60 5.33 11.19
CA LEU A 27 -8.68 5.91 10.39
C LEU A 27 -8.32 5.90 8.89
N GLU A 28 -7.13 6.37 8.51
CA GLU A 28 -6.64 6.31 7.12
C GLU A 28 -6.65 4.87 6.58
N TYR A 29 -6.23 3.89 7.40
CA TYR A 29 -6.25 2.49 6.99
C TYR A 29 -7.67 1.99 6.72
N ARG A 30 -8.65 2.36 7.55
CA ARG A 30 -10.06 1.99 7.32
C ARG A 30 -10.65 2.69 6.11
N MET A 31 -10.28 3.96 5.88
CA MET A 31 -10.70 4.70 4.70
C MET A 31 -10.21 4.02 3.42
N LEU A 32 -8.93 3.67 3.35
CA LEU A 32 -8.35 3.04 2.17
C LEU A 32 -8.87 1.61 1.92
N GLU A 33 -9.49 0.95 2.91
CA GLU A 33 -10.22 -0.31 2.68
C GLU A 33 -11.50 -0.10 1.86
N ALA A 34 -12.09 1.09 1.88
CA ALA A 34 -13.36 1.43 1.23
C ALA A 34 -13.22 2.38 0.03
N ILE A 35 -12.10 3.09 -0.09
CA ILE A 35 -11.84 4.02 -1.18
C ILE A 35 -11.34 3.28 -2.42
N HIS A 36 -11.94 3.61 -3.57
CA HIS A 36 -11.44 3.22 -4.89
C HIS A 36 -10.93 4.45 -5.65
N PRO A 37 -9.82 4.35 -6.40
CA PRO A 37 -9.37 5.42 -7.27
C PRO A 37 -10.24 5.51 -8.55
N PRO A 38 -10.35 6.69 -9.17
CA PRO A 38 -9.81 7.97 -8.71
C PRO A 38 -10.59 8.50 -7.49
N MET A 39 -9.87 9.10 -6.54
CA MET A 39 -10.50 9.75 -5.39
C MET A 39 -11.20 11.04 -5.81
N GLU A 40 -12.39 11.28 -5.29
CA GLU A 40 -13.08 12.56 -5.43
C GLU A 40 -12.50 13.59 -4.45
N PRO A 41 -12.56 14.90 -4.75
CA PRO A 41 -12.05 15.92 -3.82
C PRO A 41 -12.84 16.01 -2.51
N LEU A 42 -14.11 15.60 -2.52
CA LEU A 42 -14.99 15.64 -1.36
C LEU A 42 -15.17 14.23 -0.80
N CYS A 43 -15.08 14.09 0.52
CA CYS A 43 -15.29 12.81 1.21
C CYS A 43 -16.69 12.24 0.91
N PRO A 44 -16.80 11.07 0.24
CA PRO A 44 -18.07 10.48 -0.17
C PRO A 44 -18.99 10.22 1.03
N THR A 45 -20.28 10.49 0.86
CA THR A 45 -21.26 10.30 1.94
C THR A 45 -21.32 8.86 2.44
N ALA A 46 -21.16 7.88 1.54
CA ALA A 46 -21.12 6.46 1.91
C ALA A 46 -19.97 6.17 2.89
N LEU A 47 -18.79 6.72 2.64
CA LEU A 47 -17.62 6.57 3.51
C LEU A 47 -17.86 7.18 4.90
N ARG A 48 -18.53 8.35 4.95
CA ARG A 48 -18.92 8.99 6.22
C ARG A 48 -19.87 8.11 7.04
N TYR A 49 -20.81 7.44 6.39
CA TYR A 49 -21.73 6.51 7.07
C TYR A 49 -21.02 5.27 7.60
N GLU A 50 -20.11 4.68 6.82
CA GLU A 50 -19.31 3.54 7.27
C GLU A 50 -18.42 3.88 8.47
N LEU A 51 -17.97 5.12 8.54
CA LEU A 51 -17.10 5.65 9.58
C LEU A 51 -17.85 6.47 10.63
N ALA A 52 -19.18 6.33 10.75
CA ALA A 52 -20.02 7.14 11.65
C ALA A 52 -19.68 7.03 13.16
N LYS A 53 -18.84 6.05 13.54
CA LYS A 53 -18.31 5.90 14.90
C LYS A 53 -17.12 6.83 15.22
N TYR A 54 -16.56 7.48 14.20
CA TYR A 54 -15.47 8.45 14.31
C TYR A 54 -16.01 9.87 14.26
N ASP A 55 -15.24 10.84 14.74
CA ASP A 55 -15.62 12.25 14.63
C ASP A 55 -15.66 12.67 13.15
N SER A 56 -16.66 13.48 12.78
CA SER A 56 -16.82 13.92 11.39
C SER A 56 -15.67 14.78 10.90
N SER A 57 -15.08 15.61 11.77
CA SER A 57 -13.93 16.46 11.43
C SER A 57 -12.68 15.60 11.20
N ASP A 58 -12.43 14.62 12.06
CA ASP A 58 -11.34 13.65 11.86
C ASP A 58 -11.48 12.90 10.52
N VAL A 59 -12.71 12.52 10.15
CA VAL A 59 -12.99 11.83 8.89
C VAL A 59 -12.72 12.74 7.68
N GLU A 60 -13.08 14.00 7.74
CA GLU A 60 -12.81 14.96 6.65
C GLU A 60 -11.31 15.24 6.53
N GLU A 61 -10.62 15.54 7.62
CA GLU A 61 -9.19 15.86 7.63
C GLU A 61 -8.32 14.69 7.13
N ASN A 62 -8.62 13.46 7.57
CA ASN A 62 -7.87 12.29 7.12
C ASN A 62 -8.19 11.96 5.65
N TYR A 63 -9.41 12.21 5.18
CA TYR A 63 -9.76 12.03 3.77
C TYR A 63 -9.02 13.04 2.88
N GLU A 64 -8.98 14.31 3.28
CA GLU A 64 -8.24 15.37 2.57
C GLU A 64 -6.75 15.03 2.47
N ALA A 65 -6.13 14.58 3.57
CA ALA A 65 -4.74 14.14 3.57
C ALA A 65 -4.48 12.96 2.61
N LEU A 66 -5.41 12.00 2.52
CA LEU A 66 -5.31 10.90 1.56
C LEU A 66 -5.52 11.38 0.11
N TYR A 67 -6.46 12.30 -0.12
CA TYR A 67 -6.70 12.90 -1.43
C TYR A 67 -5.45 13.64 -1.93
N GLU A 68 -4.79 14.43 -1.09
CA GLU A 68 -3.54 15.09 -1.43
C GLU A 68 -2.43 14.09 -1.77
N LYS A 69 -2.30 12.99 -1.02
CA LYS A 69 -1.33 11.92 -1.35
C LYS A 69 -1.63 11.30 -2.71
N ALA A 70 -2.90 11.07 -3.04
CA ALA A 70 -3.31 10.54 -4.33
C ALA A 70 -3.04 11.53 -5.47
N ALA A 71 -3.38 12.81 -5.29
CA ALA A 71 -3.16 13.87 -6.26
C ALA A 71 -1.66 14.09 -6.57
N ASN A 72 -0.80 13.90 -5.56
CA ASN A 72 0.65 14.00 -5.70
C ASN A 72 1.32 12.70 -6.21
N GLY A 73 0.56 11.65 -6.54
CA GLY A 73 1.11 10.38 -7.03
C GLY A 73 1.89 9.59 -5.98
N VAL A 74 1.59 9.80 -4.70
CA VAL A 74 2.19 9.05 -3.57
C VAL A 74 1.46 7.73 -3.35
N ILE A 75 0.17 7.68 -3.67
CA ILE A 75 -0.68 6.49 -3.65
C ILE A 75 -1.57 6.46 -4.90
N PHE A 76 -2.09 5.29 -5.24
CA PHE A 76 -2.95 5.06 -6.41
C PHE A 76 -2.29 5.38 -7.76
N VAL A 77 -0.97 5.17 -7.85
CA VAL A 77 -0.26 5.32 -9.13
C VAL A 77 -0.68 4.19 -10.07
N ALA A 78 -0.94 4.56 -11.33
CA ALA A 78 -1.40 3.66 -12.37
C ALA A 78 -0.42 2.50 -12.57
N ASP A 79 -0.93 1.28 -12.62
CA ASP A 79 -0.11 0.07 -12.71
C ASP A 79 0.69 0.00 -14.02
N ASP A 80 2.01 -0.12 -13.89
CA ASP A 80 2.95 -0.33 -15.01
C ASP A 80 3.50 -1.77 -15.04
N GLY A 81 2.97 -2.67 -14.20
CA GLY A 81 3.40 -4.07 -14.10
C GLY A 81 4.76 -4.25 -13.39
N THR A 82 5.28 -3.21 -12.75
CA THR A 82 6.56 -3.23 -12.05
C THR A 82 6.35 -3.11 -10.54
N LEU A 83 7.06 -3.93 -9.76
CA LEU A 83 7.09 -3.79 -8.29
C LEU A 83 8.38 -3.10 -7.89
N ARG A 84 8.26 -1.98 -7.19
CA ARG A 84 9.41 -1.21 -6.70
C ARG A 84 9.57 -1.39 -5.21
N VAL A 85 10.73 -1.86 -4.74
CA VAL A 85 10.98 -2.07 -3.31
C VAL A 85 10.91 -0.73 -2.58
N PRO A 86 10.18 -0.63 -1.45
CA PRO A 86 10.11 0.63 -0.72
C PRO A 86 11.44 0.95 -0.05
N ASP A 87 11.76 2.24 -0.03
CA ASP A 87 12.95 2.76 0.66
C ASP A 87 12.68 2.90 2.16
N THR A 88 12.85 1.78 2.88
CA THR A 88 12.62 1.68 4.33
C THR A 88 13.56 0.65 4.96
N ASP A 89 13.39 0.30 6.24
CA ASP A 89 14.17 -0.77 6.85
C ASP A 89 13.92 -2.12 6.15
N GLU A 90 14.91 -2.99 6.20
CA GLU A 90 14.88 -4.27 5.48
C GLU A 90 13.67 -5.14 5.84
N ASP A 91 13.30 -5.20 7.12
CA ASP A 91 12.20 -6.03 7.60
C ASP A 91 10.84 -5.51 7.09
N THR A 92 10.61 -4.20 7.16
CA THR A 92 9.40 -3.56 6.63
C THR A 92 9.33 -3.64 5.10
N ALA A 93 10.47 -3.48 4.41
CA ALA A 93 10.53 -3.64 2.96
C ALA A 93 10.17 -5.07 2.54
N ARG A 94 10.64 -6.07 3.30
CA ARG A 94 10.27 -7.48 3.09
C ARG A 94 8.78 -7.68 3.25
N ALA A 95 8.19 -7.17 4.33
CA ALA A 95 6.76 -7.29 4.60
C ALA A 95 5.91 -6.66 3.49
N ALA A 96 6.28 -5.46 3.01
CA ALA A 96 5.59 -4.78 1.93
C ALA A 96 5.63 -5.57 0.61
N VAL A 97 6.81 -6.09 0.24
CA VAL A 97 7.00 -6.88 -0.98
C VAL A 97 6.23 -8.20 -0.90
N PHE A 98 6.24 -8.89 0.25
CA PHE A 98 5.43 -10.10 0.45
C PHE A 98 3.94 -9.81 0.30
N ALA A 99 3.42 -8.79 0.99
CA ALA A 99 2.01 -8.42 0.92
C ALA A 99 1.57 -8.04 -0.51
N ALA A 100 2.47 -7.45 -1.30
CA ALA A 100 2.21 -7.18 -2.71
C ALA A 100 2.26 -8.44 -3.58
N ALA A 101 3.23 -9.31 -3.36
CA ALA A 101 3.39 -10.56 -4.10
C ALA A 101 2.19 -11.50 -3.91
N GLU A 102 1.60 -11.57 -2.71
CA GLU A 102 0.38 -12.35 -2.45
C GLU A 102 -0.81 -11.92 -3.32
N ARG A 103 -0.83 -10.66 -3.77
CA ARG A 103 -1.89 -10.11 -4.61
C ARG A 103 -1.57 -10.18 -6.11
N LEU A 104 -0.31 -10.35 -6.48
CA LEU A 104 0.14 -10.42 -7.86
C LEU A 104 0.14 -11.87 -8.34
N THR A 105 -0.74 -12.19 -9.29
CA THR A 105 -0.78 -13.49 -9.97
C THR A 105 0.23 -13.61 -11.11
N ALA A 106 0.97 -12.53 -11.43
CA ALA A 106 1.87 -12.43 -12.57
C ALA A 106 3.35 -12.22 -12.12
N PRO A 107 4.33 -12.64 -12.94
CA PRO A 107 5.75 -12.53 -12.59
C PRO A 107 6.18 -11.08 -12.44
N VAL A 108 6.73 -10.78 -11.27
CA VAL A 108 7.09 -9.43 -10.85
C VAL A 108 8.49 -9.06 -11.34
N ARG A 109 8.64 -7.87 -11.94
CA ARG A 109 9.94 -7.26 -12.27
C ARG A 109 10.29 -6.20 -11.22
N ILE A 110 11.53 -6.21 -10.75
CA ILE A 110 11.99 -5.37 -9.64
C ILE A 110 13.12 -4.47 -10.13
N LEU A 111 12.96 -3.16 -9.93
CA LEU A 111 13.94 -2.15 -10.30
C LEU A 111 14.42 -1.42 -9.03
N GLY A 112 15.72 -1.50 -8.74
CA GLY A 112 16.38 -0.85 -7.59
C GLY A 112 17.42 -1.74 -6.89
N GLU A 113 18.45 -1.14 -6.28
CA GLU A 113 19.61 -1.78 -5.61
C GLU A 113 19.29 -2.56 -4.31
N ARG A 114 18.17 -3.30 -4.27
CA ARG A 114 17.81 -4.27 -3.21
C ARG A 114 17.21 -5.55 -3.78
N VAL A 115 17.81 -6.04 -4.87
CA VAL A 115 17.44 -7.29 -5.56
C VAL A 115 17.54 -8.53 -4.64
N SER A 116 18.41 -8.49 -3.62
CA SER A 116 18.64 -9.62 -2.70
C SER A 116 17.40 -10.02 -1.91
N LEU A 117 16.67 -9.05 -1.33
CA LEU A 117 15.47 -9.34 -0.55
C LEU A 117 14.44 -10.07 -1.39
N ALA A 118 14.17 -9.56 -2.58
CA ALA A 118 13.08 -10.09 -3.38
C ALA A 118 13.40 -11.43 -4.04
N LYS A 119 14.67 -11.72 -4.33
CA LYS A 119 15.10 -13.03 -4.83
C LYS A 119 14.92 -14.12 -3.77
N GLU A 120 15.12 -13.81 -2.48
CA GLU A 120 14.80 -14.72 -1.37
C GLU A 120 13.29 -14.88 -1.14
N ILE A 121 12.52 -13.80 -1.33
CA ILE A 121 11.06 -13.78 -1.16
C ILE A 121 10.32 -14.57 -2.24
N LEU A 122 10.75 -14.43 -3.50
CA LEU A 122 10.13 -15.07 -4.66
C LEU A 122 10.67 -16.49 -4.91
N ALA A 123 11.65 -16.95 -4.15
CA ALA A 123 12.03 -18.35 -4.15
C ALA A 123 10.91 -19.13 -3.43
N PRO A 124 10.17 -20.03 -4.12
CA PRO A 124 9.24 -20.90 -3.43
C PRO A 124 10.02 -21.68 -2.36
N LYS A 125 9.51 -21.69 -1.12
CA LYS A 125 9.98 -22.62 -0.09
C LYS A 125 9.68 -24.05 -0.59
N GLY A 126 10.62 -24.61 -1.35
CA GLY A 126 10.46 -25.87 -2.04
C GLY A 126 10.80 -25.79 -3.52
N LEU A 127 12.06 -25.52 -3.87
CA LEU A 127 12.70 -26.32 -4.90
C LEU A 127 13.82 -27.10 -4.20
N ILE A 128 13.49 -28.34 -3.86
CA ILE A 128 14.44 -29.34 -3.42
C ILE A 128 15.45 -29.49 -4.56
N ALA A 129 16.73 -29.47 -4.21
CA ALA A 129 17.80 -29.77 -5.12
C ALA A 129 17.59 -31.15 -5.76
N GLU A 130 17.73 -31.22 -7.08
CA GLU A 130 18.34 -32.35 -7.80
C GLU A 130 19.23 -31.78 -8.92
#